data_AF-A0A1Y4APH5-F1
#
_entry.id   AF-A0A1Y4APH5-F1
#
_cell.length_a   1.000
_cell.length_b   1.000
_cell.length_c   1.000
_cell.angle_alpha   90.00
_cell.angle_beta   90.00
_cell.angle_gamma   90.00
#
_symmetry.space_group_name_H-M   'P 1'
#
loop_
_entity.id
_entity.type
_entity.pdbx_description
1 polymer ?
#
loop_
_entity_poly.entity_id
_entity_poly.type
_entity_poly.pdbx_seq_one_letter_code
_entity_poly.pdbx_strand_id
1 'polypeptide(L)'
;MSNSPLAVYTCLSPNRTHPRNHAIDTITIHCYVGQVTAQSAGAWFAKESAQASCNYVVDKDGKIGLIVDEGDRSWCSSSSSNDHRAVTIEV
;
A
#
# COMPACT_ATOMS: atom_id res chain seq x y z
N MET A 1 5.33 10.67 -10.92
CA MET A 1 5.79 10.37 -9.55
C MET A 1 6.54 9.07 -9.61
N SER A 2 7.63 8.94 -8.85
CA SER A 2 8.38 7.68 -8.73
C SER A 2 8.20 7.15 -7.33
N ASN A 3 7.90 5.86 -7.19
CA ASN A 3 7.83 5.18 -5.90
C ASN A 3 9.13 5.38 -5.08
N SER A 4 9.03 5.18 -3.78
CA SER A 4 10.15 5.27 -2.85
C SER A 4 11.29 4.31 -3.23
N PRO A 5 12.55 4.78 -3.30
CA PRO A 5 13.70 3.92 -3.55
C PRO A 5 14.03 3.01 -2.35
N LEU A 6 13.34 3.16 -1.22
CA LEU A 6 13.50 2.32 -0.04
C LEU A 6 12.76 0.99 -0.14
N ALA A 7 11.85 0.83 -1.10
CA ALA A 7 11.16 -0.43 -1.32
C ALA A 7 12.16 -1.49 -1.81
N VAL A 8 12.35 -2.54 -1.01
CA VAL A 8 13.27 -3.66 -1.31
C VAL A 8 12.53 -4.91 -1.80
N TYR A 9 11.20 -4.88 -1.80
CA TYR A 9 10.32 -5.93 -2.27
C TYR A 9 9.13 -5.31 -3.01
N THR A 10 8.61 -5.99 -4.04
CA THR A 10 7.43 -5.54 -4.77
C THR A 10 6.51 -6.73 -5.03
N CYS A 11 5.24 -6.58 -4.66
CA CYS A 11 4.18 -7.53 -4.94
C CYS A 11 2.88 -6.75 -5.10
N LEU A 12 2.53 -6.45 -6.36
CA LEU A 12 1.45 -5.52 -6.65
C LEU A 12 0.08 -6.16 -6.40
N SER A 13 -0.76 -5.48 -5.63
CA SER A 13 -2.15 -5.87 -5.39
C SER A 13 -3.03 -5.56 -6.63
N PRO A 14 -3.97 -6.45 -6.99
CA PRO A 14 -5.01 -6.12 -7.97
C PRO A 14 -6.06 -5.16 -7.40
N ASN A 15 -6.17 -5.02 -6.08
CA ASN A 15 -7.17 -4.20 -5.40
C ASN A 15 -6.72 -2.73 -5.39
N ARG A 16 -6.86 -2.05 -6.53
CA ARG A 16 -6.46 -0.65 -6.71
C ARG A 16 -7.37 0.06 -7.69
N THR A 17 -7.31 1.39 -7.70
CA THR A 17 -7.92 2.22 -8.74
C THR A 17 -6.82 2.98 -9.49
N HIS A 18 -6.72 2.75 -10.80
CA HIS A 18 -5.74 3.35 -11.70
C HIS A 18 -6.42 4.32 -12.67
N PRO A 19 -5.96 5.57 -12.82
CA PRO A 19 -4.97 6.26 -11.98
C PRO A 19 -5.61 6.86 -10.71
N ARG A 20 -4.79 7.47 -9.84
CA ARG A 20 -5.28 8.48 -8.89
C ARG A 20 -5.91 9.66 -9.65
N ASN A 21 -6.87 10.33 -9.00
CA ASN A 21 -7.51 11.54 -9.53
C ASN A 21 -7.15 12.81 -8.73
N HIS A 22 -6.23 12.70 -7.78
CA HIS A 22 -5.75 13.81 -6.95
C HIS A 22 -4.24 13.71 -6.77
N ALA A 23 -3.56 14.85 -6.65
CA ALA A 23 -2.14 14.87 -6.30
C ALA A 23 -1.93 14.29 -4.90
N ILE A 24 -0.79 13.65 -4.67
CA ILE A 24 -0.46 13.17 -3.33
C ILE A 24 -0.08 14.37 -2.46
N ASP A 25 -0.78 14.55 -1.35
CA ASP A 25 -0.50 15.58 -0.36
C ASP A 25 -0.67 15.10 1.09
N THR A 26 -0.93 13.80 1.26
CA THR A 26 -1.27 13.17 2.53
C THR A 26 -0.47 11.88 2.71
N ILE A 27 -0.12 11.56 3.95
CA ILE A 27 0.35 10.22 4.35
C ILE A 27 -0.67 9.67 5.35
N THR A 28 -1.15 8.45 5.12
CA THR A 28 -2.06 7.75 6.04
C THR A 28 -1.35 6.52 6.59
N ILE A 29 -1.14 6.50 7.90
CA ILE A 29 -0.47 5.39 8.60
C ILE A 29 -1.53 4.46 9.19
N HIS A 30 -1.37 3.17 8.93
CA HIS A 30 -2.17 2.07 9.42
C HIS A 30 -1.30 1.12 10.23
N CYS A 31 -1.94 0.39 11.16
CA CYS A 31 -1.30 -0.65 11.95
C CYS A 31 -1.76 -2.01 11.42
N TYR A 32 -0.84 -2.77 10.87
CA TYR A 32 -1.10 -4.11 10.39
C TYR A 32 -1.27 -5.04 11.59
N VAL A 33 -2.38 -5.78 11.62
CA VAL A 33 -2.63 -6.71 12.72
C VAL A 33 -1.75 -7.95 12.56
N GLY A 34 -0.57 -7.93 13.20
CA GLY A 34 0.36 -9.06 13.29
C GLY A 34 1.80 -8.70 12.93
N GLN A 35 2.73 -9.60 13.27
CA GLN A 35 4.13 -9.46 12.90
C GLN A 35 4.38 -10.20 11.58
N VAL A 36 4.45 -9.46 10.48
CA VAL A 36 4.57 -10.01 9.13
C VAL A 36 5.89 -9.60 8.47
N THR A 37 6.32 -10.40 7.50
CA THR A 37 7.36 -10.01 6.52
C THR A 37 6.71 -9.28 5.35
N ALA A 38 7.48 -8.48 4.60
CA ALA A 38 6.99 -7.81 3.40
C ALA A 38 6.44 -8.81 2.38
N GLN A 39 7.06 -10.00 2.28
CA GLN A 39 6.62 -11.10 1.41
C GLN A 39 5.26 -11.67 1.83
N SER A 40 5.07 -11.95 3.13
CA SER A 40 3.79 -12.49 3.62
C SER A 40 2.65 -11.49 3.48
N ALA A 41 2.91 -10.21 3.77
CA ALA A 41 1.92 -9.14 3.58
C ALA A 41 1.60 -8.93 2.10
N GLY A 42 2.62 -8.92 1.24
CA GLY A 42 2.43 -8.84 -0.22
C GLY A 42 1.63 -10.02 -0.77
N ALA A 43 1.92 -11.24 -0.34
CA ALA A 43 1.15 -12.42 -0.72
C ALA A 43 -0.31 -12.37 -0.26
N TRP A 44 -0.60 -11.72 0.87
CA TRP A 44 -1.96 -11.47 1.31
C TRP A 44 -2.67 -10.44 0.43
N PHE A 45 -2.06 -9.27 0.22
CA PHE A 45 -2.63 -8.19 -0.58
C PHE A 45 -2.70 -8.49 -2.08
N ALA A 46 -1.92 -9.45 -2.59
CA ALA A 46 -2.02 -9.94 -3.96
C ALA A 46 -3.32 -10.71 -4.26
N LYS A 47 -4.09 -11.11 -3.23
CA LYS A 47 -5.36 -11.80 -3.41
C LYS A 47 -6.46 -10.79 -3.77
N GLU A 48 -7.17 -11.01 -4.87
CA GLU A 48 -8.39 -10.25 -5.18
C GLU A 48 -9.42 -10.33 -4.04
N SER A 49 -9.51 -11.48 -3.37
CA SER A 49 -10.40 -11.68 -2.23
C SER A 49 -10.05 -10.87 -0.98
N ALA A 50 -8.86 -10.24 -0.92
CA ALA A 50 -8.51 -9.37 0.20
C ALA A 50 -9.39 -8.11 0.24
N GLN A 51 -9.85 -7.63 -0.93
CA GLN A 51 -10.67 -6.41 -1.06
C GLN A 51 -10.10 -5.20 -0.30
N ALA A 52 -8.78 -5.18 -0.16
CA ALA A 52 -8.01 -4.20 0.58
C ALA A 52 -6.58 -4.14 0.01
N SER A 53 -5.91 -3.02 0.19
CA SER A 53 -4.51 -2.81 -0.16
C SER A 53 -3.93 -1.58 0.52
N CYS A 54 -2.61 -1.43 0.46
CA CYS A 54 -1.87 -0.23 0.85
C CYS A 54 -0.85 0.13 -0.24
N ASN A 55 -0.22 1.30 -0.18
CA ASN A 55 0.91 1.59 -1.07
C ASN A 55 2.16 0.87 -0.58
N TYR A 56 2.44 0.93 0.72
CA TYR A 56 3.61 0.32 1.33
C TYR A 56 3.28 -0.49 2.58
N VAL A 57 4.09 -1.53 2.82
CA VAL A 57 4.17 -2.24 4.10
C VAL A 57 5.56 -2.03 4.66
N VAL A 58 5.66 -1.68 5.94
CA VAL A 58 6.88 -1.80 6.73
C VAL A 58 6.78 -3.12 7.49
N ASP A 59 7.72 -4.02 7.27
CA ASP A 59 7.67 -5.34 7.88
C ASP A 59 8.33 -5.37 9.26
N LYS A 60 8.18 -6.50 9.97
CA LYS A 60 8.71 -6.68 11.33
C LYS A 60 10.24 -6.48 11.46
N ASP A 61 10.98 -6.56 10.35
CA ASP A 61 12.44 -6.40 10.29
C ASP A 61 12.83 -5.02 9.70
N GLY A 62 11.85 -4.13 9.50
CA GLY A 62 12.03 -2.78 8.95
C GLY A 62 12.20 -2.72 7.44
N LYS A 63 11.94 -3.82 6.71
CA LYS A 63 12.00 -3.83 5.24
C LYS A 63 10.70 -3.27 4.68
N ILE A 64 10.82 -2.53 3.58
CA ILE A 64 9.68 -1.90 2.92
C ILE A 64 9.28 -2.69 1.68
N GLY A 65 8.00 -3.08 1.61
CA GLY A 65 7.37 -3.66 0.43
C GLY A 65 6.49 -2.65 -0.30
N LEU A 66 6.59 -2.61 -1.62
CA LEU A 66 5.67 -1.88 -2.50
C LEU A 66 4.49 -2.79 -2.89
N ILE A 67 3.28 -2.39 -2.51
CA ILE A 67 2.04 -3.15 -2.71
C ILE A 67 1.13 -2.50 -3.75
N VAL A 68 1.07 -1.17 -3.81
CA VAL A 68 0.37 -0.43 -4.88
C VAL A 68 1.25 0.74 -5.30
N ASP A 69 1.46 0.87 -6.61
CA ASP A 69 2.18 2.00 -7.22
C ASP A 69 1.60 3.34 -6.75
N GLU A 70 2.45 4.32 -6.46
CA GLU A 70 2.00 5.65 -6.02
C GLU A 70 1.19 6.40 -7.07
N GLY A 71 1.29 6.03 -8.35
CA GLY A 71 0.37 6.53 -9.39
C GLY A 71 -1.09 6.09 -9.18
N ASP A 72 -1.31 5.07 -8.34
CA ASP A 72 -2.59 4.40 -8.13
C ASP A 72 -3.10 4.55 -6.71
N ARG A 73 -4.44 4.58 -6.61
CA ARG A 73 -5.13 4.59 -5.32
C ARG A 73 -5.18 3.17 -4.76
N SER A 74 -4.60 2.97 -3.58
CA SER A 74 -4.83 1.80 -2.73
C SER A 74 -6.23 1.84 -2.09
N TRP A 75 -6.73 0.72 -1.56
CA TRP A 75 -8.00 0.65 -0.83
C TRP A 75 -7.73 0.36 0.64
N CYS A 76 -7.39 1.39 1.41
CA CYS A 76 -6.78 1.24 2.74
C CYS A 76 -7.65 1.85 3.84
N SER A 77 -8.05 3.12 3.70
CA SER A 77 -8.70 3.88 4.78
C SER A 77 -10.22 3.78 4.83
N SER A 78 -10.82 2.93 3.98
CA SER A 78 -12.27 2.92 3.72
C SER A 78 -12.83 4.29 3.29
N SER A 79 -11.96 5.17 2.77
CA SER A 79 -12.30 6.51 2.31
C SER A 79 -11.62 6.79 0.98
N SER A 80 -12.38 6.70 -0.11
CA SER A 80 -11.85 6.93 -1.47
C SER A 80 -11.26 8.34 -1.62
N SER A 81 -11.88 9.35 -0.98
CA SER A 81 -11.39 10.73 -1.00
C SER A 81 -10.03 10.88 -0.30
N ASN A 82 -9.79 10.15 0.79
CA ASN A 82 -8.49 10.10 1.45
C ASN A 82 -7.48 9.29 0.62
N ASP A 83 -7.85 8.08 0.21
CA ASP A 83 -6.92 7.17 -0.46
C ASP A 83 -6.45 7.72 -1.82
N HIS A 84 -7.25 8.55 -2.52
CA HIS A 84 -6.81 9.20 -3.76
C HIS A 84 -5.66 10.20 -3.54
N ARG A 85 -5.60 10.88 -2.39
CA ARG A 85 -4.61 11.90 -2.06
C ARG A 85 -3.51 11.43 -1.10
N ALA A 86 -3.63 10.21 -0.58
CA ALA A 86 -2.71 9.66 0.41
C ALA A 86 -1.79 8.57 -0.14
N VAL A 87 -0.52 8.61 0.27
CA VAL A 87 0.31 7.39 0.36
C VAL A 87 -0.09 6.67 1.64
N THR A 88 -0.53 5.42 1.50
CA THR A 88 -0.99 4.60 2.62
C THR A 88 0.09 3.60 3.03
N ILE A 89 0.38 3.51 4.33
CA ILE A 89 1.48 2.71 4.87
C ILE A 89 0.95 1.82 6.01
N GLU A 90 1.10 0.52 5.88
CA GLU A 90 0.84 -0.47 6.92
C GLU A 90 2.13 -0.75 7.71
N VAL A 91 2.06 -0.74 9.05
CA VAL A 91 3.20 -0.96 9.98
C VAL A 91 2.90 -2.06 10.98
#